data_AF-V5AZZ4-F1
#
_entry.id   AF-V5AZZ4-F1
#
_cell.length_a   1.000
_cell.length_b   1.000
_cell.length_c   1.000
_cell.angle_alpha   90.00
_cell.angle_beta   90.00
_cell.angle_gamma   90.00
#
_symmetry.space_group_name_H-M   'P 1'
#
loop_
_entity.id
_entity.type
_entity.pdbx_description
1 polymer ?
#
loop_
_entity_poly.entity_id
_entity_poly.type
_entity_poly.pdbx_seq_one_letter_code
_entity_poly.pdbx_strand_id
1 'polypeptide(L)'
;MQNGTLVFPLTASKKNYHPFSMMAYSTDSGNNRVFPQGMSSAECVNHRITEWETGQILMVTDCKDGQMVYESRDMGTTWTEAVRTLSGVWVTHDQEALGTELYV
;
A
#
# COMPACT_ATOMS: atom_id res chain seq x y z
N MET A 1 -12.82 -2.21 4.44
CA MET A 1 -13.36 -0.96 4.99
C MET A 1 -14.59 -1.29 5.82
N GLN A 2 -14.75 -0.70 7.00
CA GLN A 2 -15.92 -0.94 7.86
C GLN A 2 -17.26 -0.66 7.16
N ASN A 3 -17.26 0.25 6.17
CA ASN A 3 -18.43 0.61 5.37
C ASN A 3 -18.74 -0.36 4.21
N GLY A 4 -18.04 -1.49 4.09
CA GLY A 4 -18.23 -2.45 3.00
C GLY A 4 -17.52 -2.11 1.68
N THR A 5 -16.74 -1.02 1.62
CA THR A 5 -15.93 -0.68 0.44
C THR A 5 -14.85 -1.74 0.20
N LEU A 6 -14.77 -2.21 -1.05
CA LEU A 6 -13.73 -3.11 -1.54
C LEU A 6 -12.52 -2.29 -1.97
N VAL A 7 -11.33 -2.70 -1.54
CA VAL A 7 -10.05 -2.05 -1.90
C VAL A 7 -9.16 -3.08 -2.58
N PHE A 8 -8.64 -2.72 -3.74
CA PHE A 8 -7.80 -3.56 -4.58
C PHE A 8 -6.39 -2.96 -4.63
N PRO A 9 -5.38 -3.61 -4.06
CA PRO A 9 -3.99 -3.22 -4.29
C PRO A 9 -3.62 -3.58 -5.74
N LEU A 10 -3.12 -2.62 -6.50
CA LEU A 10 -2.76 -2.80 -7.90
C LEU A 10 -1.33 -2.37 -8.15
N THR A 11 -0.60 -3.13 -8.96
CA THR A 11 0.68 -2.68 -9.52
C THR A 11 0.44 -2.21 -10.93
N ALA A 12 0.77 -0.96 -11.21
CA ALA A 12 0.74 -0.42 -12.55
C ALA A 12 2.17 -0.34 -13.11
N SER A 13 2.30 -0.64 -14.39
CA SER A 13 3.57 -0.60 -15.10
C SER A 13 3.40 0.12 -16.43
N LYS A 14 4.43 0.88 -16.81
CA LYS A 14 4.50 1.56 -18.10
C LYS A 14 5.83 1.19 -18.74
N LYS A 15 5.84 0.96 -20.05
CA LYS A 15 7.08 0.63 -20.79
C LYS A 15 8.15 1.68 -20.50
N ASN A 16 9.34 1.24 -20.08
CA ASN A 16 10.49 2.06 -19.67
C ASN A 16 10.34 2.84 -18.35
N TYR A 17 9.36 2.50 -17.51
CA TYR A 17 9.22 3.04 -16.16
C TYR A 17 9.20 1.90 -15.15
N HIS A 18 9.71 2.18 -13.94
CA HIS A 18 9.57 1.25 -12.83
C HIS A 18 8.07 1.04 -12.50
N PRO A 19 7.69 -0.18 -12.08
CA PRO A 19 6.35 -0.40 -11.57
C PRO A 19 6.11 0.53 -10.37
N PHE A 20 4.87 0.99 -10.24
CA PHE A 20 4.42 1.78 -9.11
C PHE A 20 3.16 1.17 -8.52
N SER A 21 3.00 1.35 -7.22
CA SER A 21 1.84 0.89 -6.49
C SER A 21 0.73 1.91 -6.61
N MET A 22 -0.47 1.39 -6.89
CA MET A 22 -1.72 2.13 -6.98
C MET A 22 -2.80 1.33 -6.25
N MET A 23 -3.95 1.95 -6.04
CA MET A 23 -5.14 1.24 -5.58
C MET A 23 -6.31 1.49 -6.51
N ALA A 24 -7.28 0.59 -6.44
CA ALA A 24 -8.63 0.88 -6.89
C ALA A 24 -9.59 0.57 -5.75
N TYR A 25 -10.75 1.20 -5.75
CA TYR A 25 -11.80 0.86 -4.79
C TYR A 25 -13.18 0.83 -5.43
N SER A 26 -14.11 0.17 -4.74
CA SER A 26 -15.50 0.06 -5.15
C SER A 26 -16.41 0.14 -3.93
N THR A 27 -17.40 1.03 -4.01
CA THR A 27 -18.44 1.22 -2.99
C THR A 27 -19.75 0.48 -3.33
N ASP A 28 -19.79 -0.17 -4.49
CA ASP A 28 -20.98 -0.81 -5.07
C ASP A 28 -20.75 -2.31 -5.30
N SER A 29 -20.10 -2.97 -4.33
CA SER A 29 -19.84 -4.41 -4.33
C SER A 29 -19.06 -4.91 -5.56
N GLY A 30 -18.18 -4.08 -6.11
CA GLY A 30 -17.31 -4.41 -7.23
C GLY A 30 -17.88 -4.09 -8.61
N ASN A 31 -19.10 -3.54 -8.70
CA ASN A 31 -19.74 -3.22 -9.98
C ASN A 31 -19.02 -2.09 -10.73
N ASN A 32 -18.56 -1.07 -10.02
CA ASN A 32 -17.75 0.01 -10.57
C ASN A 32 -16.43 0.15 -9.80
N ARG A 33 -15.36 0.49 -10.51
CA ARG A 33 -14.03 0.69 -9.93
C ARG A 33 -13.57 2.13 -10.12
N VAL A 34 -13.21 2.77 -9.03
CA VAL A 34 -12.59 4.10 -9.02
C VAL A 34 -11.09 3.92 -8.89
N PHE A 35 -10.34 4.67 -9.71
CA PHE A 35 -8.88 4.73 -9.69
C PHE A 35 -8.45 6.11 -9.19
N PRO A 36 -8.05 6.24 -7.91
CA PRO A 36 -7.46 7.46 -7.37
C PRO A 36 -6.19 7.84 -8.12
N GLN A 37 -5.85 9.12 -8.11
CA GLN A 37 -4.63 9.63 -8.76
C GLN A 37 -3.34 9.32 -7.99
N GLY A 38 -3.43 9.01 -6.70
CA GLY A 38 -2.28 8.79 -5.85
C GLY A 38 -1.54 7.50 -6.20
N MET A 39 -0.21 7.58 -6.21
CA MET A 39 0.72 6.51 -6.55
C MET A 39 1.88 6.52 -5.54
N SER A 40 2.51 5.37 -5.31
CA SER A 40 3.75 5.30 -4.54
C SER A 40 4.93 5.94 -5.29
N SER A 41 6.05 6.15 -4.60
CA SER A 41 7.32 6.39 -5.29
C SER A 41 7.64 5.22 -6.22
N ALA A 42 8.40 5.51 -7.28
CA ALA A 42 9.01 4.47 -8.09
C ALA A 42 9.95 3.60 -7.24
N GLU A 43 10.14 2.35 -7.66
CA GLU A 43 11.10 1.40 -7.06
C GLU A 43 10.66 0.71 -5.75
N CYS A 44 9.42 0.91 -5.31
CA CYS A 44 8.84 0.14 -4.21
C CYS A 44 7.91 -0.96 -4.75
N VAL A 45 7.95 -2.13 -4.12
CA VAL A 45 7.23 -3.33 -4.54
C VAL A 45 6.49 -3.96 -3.36
N ASN A 46 5.77 -5.07 -3.62
CA ASN A 46 5.07 -5.88 -2.62
C ASN A 46 4.13 -5.06 -1.71
N HIS A 47 3.43 -4.08 -2.28
CA HIS A 47 2.58 -3.21 -1.49
C HIS A 47 1.36 -3.93 -0.93
N ARG A 48 0.98 -3.53 0.28
CA ARG A 48 -0.19 -4.04 1.00
C ARG A 48 -0.98 -2.85 1.51
N ILE A 49 -2.30 -2.93 1.40
CA ILE A 49 -3.20 -1.87 1.83
C ILE A 49 -4.08 -2.39 2.96
N THR A 50 -4.12 -1.67 4.07
CA THR A 50 -4.99 -1.95 5.20
C THR A 50 -5.76 -0.71 5.61
N GLU A 51 -6.96 -0.90 6.15
CA GLU A 51 -7.65 0.14 6.90
C GLU A 51 -6.95 0.33 8.26
N TRP A 52 -6.83 1.58 8.69
CA TRP A 52 -6.31 1.97 9.99
C TRP A 52 -7.24 3.01 10.59
N GLU A 53 -7.55 2.88 11.89
CA GLU A 53 -8.54 3.73 12.56
C GLU A 53 -9.84 3.84 11.73
N THR A 54 -10.59 4.94 11.88
CA THR A 54 -11.82 5.17 11.12
C THR A 54 -11.52 5.96 9.86
N GLY A 55 -11.54 5.28 8.71
CA GLY A 55 -11.49 5.91 7.39
C GLY A 55 -10.10 6.33 6.91
N GLN A 56 -9.04 5.99 7.64
CA GLN A 56 -7.67 6.09 7.14
C GLN A 56 -7.25 4.76 6.53
N ILE A 57 -6.43 4.83 5.48
CA ILE A 57 -5.81 3.65 4.89
C ILE A 57 -4.29 3.81 4.93
N LEU A 58 -3.61 2.68 5.12
CA LEU A 58 -2.16 2.59 5.09
C LEU A 58 -1.73 1.76 3.90
N MET A 59 -0.70 2.22 3.20
CA MET A 59 0.04 1.45 2.21
C MET A 59 1.42 1.15 2.78
N VAL A 60 1.71 -0.12 2.98
CA VAL A 60 3.03 -0.62 3.35
C VAL A 60 3.69 -1.14 2.09
N THR A 61 4.92 -0.73 1.81
CA THR A 61 5.65 -1.16 0.61
C THR A 61 7.12 -1.41 0.92
N ASP A 62 7.69 -2.41 0.24
CA ASP A 62 9.10 -2.75 0.36
C ASP A 62 9.88 -1.97 -0.70
N CYS A 63 10.70 -1.03 -0.24
CA CYS A 63 11.57 -0.21 -1.09
C CYS A 63 13.04 -0.63 -0.90
N LYS A 64 13.94 -0.08 -1.73
CA LYS A 64 15.38 -0.34 -1.64
C LYS A 64 15.98 -0.03 -0.26
N ASP A 65 15.52 1.06 0.36
CA ASP A 65 16.06 1.55 1.64
C ASP A 65 15.31 0.99 2.86
N GLY A 66 14.41 0.01 2.65
CA GLY A 66 13.61 -0.62 3.70
C GLY A 66 12.11 -0.51 3.45
N GLN A 67 11.33 -0.89 4.47
CA GLN A 67 9.88 -0.79 4.41
C GLN A 67 9.43 0.66 4.64
N MET A 68 8.63 1.18 3.70
CA MET A 68 8.02 2.50 3.78
C MET A 68 6.53 2.35 4.05
N VAL A 69 5.98 3.24 4.87
CA VAL A 69 4.54 3.29 5.14
C VAL A 69 4.01 4.64 4.72
N TYR A 70 2.90 4.61 3.97
CA TYR A 70 2.18 5.80 3.56
C TYR A 70 0.77 5.75 4.13
N GLU A 71 0.24 6.91 4.50
CA GLU A 71 -1.13 7.08 4.94
C GLU A 71 -1.94 7.92 3.96
N SER A 72 -3.24 7.60 3.87
CA SER A 72 -4.21 8.38 3.11
C SER A 72 -5.53 8.46 3.89
N ARG A 73 -6.11 9.66 3.91
CA ARG A 73 -7.45 9.94 4.46
C ARG A 73 -8.49 10.24 3.37
N ASP A 74 -8.08 10.16 2.11
CA ASP A 74 -8.87 10.50 0.92
C ASP A 74 -8.92 9.34 -0.07
N MET A 75 -8.88 8.11 0.46
CA MET A 75 -9.00 6.85 -0.29
C MET A 75 -7.96 6.71 -1.42
N GLY A 76 -6.73 7.17 -1.14
CA GLY A 76 -5.58 7.02 -2.03
C GLY A 76 -5.46 8.10 -3.10
N THR A 77 -6.21 9.21 -2.98
CA THR A 77 -6.02 10.37 -3.87
C THR A 77 -4.69 11.06 -3.57
N THR A 78 -4.36 11.18 -2.28
CA THR A 78 -3.07 11.63 -1.79
C THR A 78 -2.50 10.63 -0.80
N TRP A 79 -1.17 10.51 -0.80
CA TRP A 79 -0.40 9.66 0.12
C TRP A 79 0.66 10.52 0.79
N THR A 80 0.78 10.40 2.10
CA THR A 80 1.85 11.04 2.89
C THR A 80 2.63 9.96 3.60
N GLU A 81 3.96 10.07 3.67
CA GLU A 81 4.77 9.15 4.45
C GLU A 81 4.34 9.20 5.93
N ALA A 82 4.04 8.04 6.51
CA ALA A 82 3.62 7.90 7.90
C ALA A 82 4.84 7.94 8.82
N VAL A 83 5.46 9.13 8.93
CA VAL A 83 6.67 9.33 9.73
C VAL A 83 6.35 9.20 11.22
N ARG A 84 6.96 8.21 11.89
CA ARG A 84 6.91 7.99 13.36
C ARG A 84 5.55 7.59 13.96
N THR A 85 4.49 7.40 13.18
CA THR A 85 3.14 7.14 13.69
C THR A 85 2.87 5.68 14.06
N LEU A 86 3.56 4.73 13.41
CA LEU A 86 3.31 3.30 13.58
C LEU A 86 4.49 2.63 14.28
N SER A 87 4.32 2.26 15.55
CA SER A 87 5.29 1.43 16.27
C SER A 87 5.25 0.00 15.72
N GLY A 88 6.41 -0.57 15.35
CA GLY A 88 6.55 -1.98 14.97
C GLY A 88 6.38 -2.33 13.48
N VAL A 89 6.18 -1.35 12.60
CA VAL A 89 6.10 -1.58 11.13
C VAL A 89 7.46 -1.42 10.45
N TRP A 90 8.48 -0.92 11.17
CA TRP A 90 9.80 -0.67 10.59
C TRP A 90 10.66 -1.94 10.65
N VAL A 91 10.86 -2.57 9.50
CA VAL A 91 11.94 -3.57 9.32
C VAL A 91 13.13 -2.84 8.71
N THR A 92 14.18 -2.66 9.52
CA THR A 92 15.48 -2.15 9.03
C THR A 92 16.29 -3.30 8.42
N HIS A 93 17.11 -2.98 7.43
CA HIS A 93 17.91 -3.95 6.70
C HIS A 93 19.18 -4.35 7.49
N ASP A 94 19.00 -4.95 8.67
CA ASP A 94 20.07 -5.69 9.36
C ASP A 94 19.69 -7.18 9.39
N GLN A 95 20.58 -8.02 8.85
CA GLN A 95 20.34 -9.36 8.29
C GLN A 95 19.72 -10.47 9.19
N GLU A 96 19.06 -11.41 8.49
CA GLU A 96 18.83 -12.84 8.80
C GLU A 96 18.05 -13.22 10.07
N ALA A 97 16.77 -13.53 9.89
CA ALA A 97 16.10 -14.53 10.71
C ALA A 97 15.03 -15.29 9.91
N LEU A 98 15.43 -16.50 9.51
CA LEU A 98 14.61 -17.71 9.33
C LEU A 98 13.61 -17.71 8.19
N GLY A 99 13.94 -18.52 7.19
CA GLY A 99 12.98 -18.99 6.20
C GLY A 99 11.70 -19.48 6.86
N THR A 100 10.59 -19.07 6.28
CA THR A 100 9.37 -19.85 6.33
C THR A 100 8.76 -19.74 4.95
N GLU A 101 8.94 -20.81 4.18
CA GLU A 101 7.94 -21.17 3.18
C GLU A 101 6.58 -21.17 3.88
N LEU A 102 5.67 -20.32 3.43
CA LEU A 102 4.25 -20.56 3.57
C LEU A 102 3.64 -20.26 2.21
N TYR A 103 3.62 -21.32 1.41
CA TYR A 103 2.57 -21.53 0.43
C TYR A 103 1.21 -21.30 1.10
N VAL A 104 0.37 -20.51 0.45
CA VAL A 104 -1.08 -20.71 0.46
C VAL A 104 -1.51 -20.85 -0.99
#